data_AF-A0A2V5UVT4-F1
#
_entry.id   AF-A0A2V5UVT4-F1
#
_cell.length_a   1.000
_cell.length_b   1.000
_cell.length_c   1.000
_cell.angle_alpha   90.00
_cell.angle_beta   90.00
_cell.angle_gamma   90.00
#
_symmetry.space_group_name_H-M   'P 1'
#
loop_
_entity.id
_entity.type
_entity.pdbx_description
1 polymer ?
#
loop_
_entity_poly.entity_id
_entity_poly.type
_entity_poly.pdbx_seq_one_letter_code
_entity_poly.pdbx_strand_id
1 'polypeptide(L)'
;DFHVSDRADLAEAVISVGLSKTGITIEAGLPVLQRMIHRARKCRLLGSAALDMAYVACGRFDAYIEQGISLWDIAAGWLLVETAGGTVDLRPREDMKDKYSIVASNGLIDLKL
;
A
#
# COMPACT_ATOMS: atom_id res chain seq x y z
N ASP A 1 18.64 -11.12 -6.78
CA ASP A 1 17.23 -11.36 -6.46
C ASP A 1 16.72 -10.36 -5.44
N PHE A 2 15.47 -9.94 -5.60
CA PHE A 2 14.74 -9.12 -4.64
C PHE A 2 13.51 -9.90 -4.17
N HIS A 3 13.16 -9.75 -2.90
CA HIS A 3 11.98 -10.37 -2.31
C HIS A 3 11.34 -9.39 -1.31
N VAL A 4 10.05 -9.60 -1.05
CA VAL A 4 9.33 -8.88 0.01
C VAL A 4 9.90 -9.22 1.39
N SER A 5 9.61 -8.41 2.40
CA SER A 5 10.10 -8.67 3.76
C SER A 5 9.44 -9.90 4.40
N ASP A 6 10.16 -10.54 5.32
CA ASP A 6 9.64 -11.69 6.08
C ASP A 6 8.91 -11.31 7.38
N ARG A 7 8.60 -10.02 7.57
CA ARG A 7 7.93 -9.55 8.80
C ARG A 7 6.47 -9.99 8.79
N ALA A 8 6.04 -10.67 9.85
CA ALA A 8 4.65 -11.11 10.03
C ALA A 8 3.89 -10.31 11.09
N ASP A 9 4.58 -9.62 12.01
CA ASP A 9 3.94 -8.80 13.03
C ASP A 9 3.74 -7.35 12.53
N LEU A 10 2.48 -6.91 12.50
CA LEU A 10 2.12 -5.54 12.17
C LEU A 10 2.87 -4.53 13.06
N ALA A 11 3.07 -4.83 14.35
CA ALA A 11 3.76 -3.95 15.28
C ALA A 11 5.23 -3.67 14.90
N GLU A 12 5.84 -4.51 14.06
CA GLU A 12 7.19 -4.36 13.54
C GLU A 12 7.24 -3.77 12.12
N ALA A 13 6.07 -3.60 11.49
CA ALA A 13 5.94 -3.23 10.09
C ALA A 13 6.11 -1.72 9.84
N VAL A 14 6.64 -1.41 8.65
CA VAL A 14 6.68 -0.10 8.03
C VAL A 14 5.65 -0.09 6.92
N ILE A 15 4.59 0.70 7.13
CA ILE A 15 3.46 0.81 6.23
C ILE A 15 3.54 2.15 5.49
N SER A 16 3.49 2.13 4.17
CA SER A 16 3.30 3.34 3.38
C SER A 16 1.82 3.57 3.13
N VAL A 17 1.35 4.80 3.36
CA VAL A 17 -0.03 5.20 3.11
C VAL A 17 -0.03 6.34 2.11
N GLY A 18 -0.74 6.14 1.00
CA GLY A 18 -1.00 7.17 0.02
C GLY A 18 -2.20 8.03 0.41
N LEU A 19 -2.04 9.34 0.31
CA LEU A 19 -3.14 10.30 0.44
C LEU A 19 -3.32 11.02 -0.90
N SER A 20 -4.43 10.73 -1.55
CA SER A 20 -4.83 11.38 -2.80
C SER A 20 -5.43 12.78 -2.55
N LYS A 21 -5.62 13.56 -3.62
CA LYS A 21 -5.80 15.02 -3.56
C LYS A 21 -7.26 15.50 -3.46
N THR A 22 -8.25 14.61 -3.48
CA THR A 22 -9.67 14.99 -3.44
C THR A 22 -10.28 14.72 -2.08
N GLY A 23 -11.33 15.46 -1.70
CA GLY A 23 -12.03 15.27 -0.42
C GLY A 23 -12.47 13.81 -0.21
N ILE A 24 -13.05 13.19 -1.24
CA ILE A 24 -13.46 11.78 -1.24
C ILE A 24 -12.30 10.84 -0.85
N THR A 25 -11.14 11.01 -1.50
CA THR A 25 -9.98 10.15 -1.23
C THR A 25 -9.32 10.42 0.12
N ILE A 26 -9.33 11.68 0.58
CA ILE A 26 -8.80 12.08 1.89
C ILE A 26 -9.66 11.47 3.00
N GLU A 27 -10.99 11.56 2.88
CA GLU A 27 -11.94 10.98 3.83
C GLU A 27 -11.82 9.45 3.90
N ALA A 28 -11.53 8.78 2.78
CA ALA A 28 -11.28 7.34 2.76
C ALA A 28 -9.89 6.96 3.31
N GLY A 29 -8.86 7.77 3.06
CA GLY A 29 -7.46 7.47 3.42
C GLY A 29 -7.08 7.81 4.86
N LEU A 30 -7.63 8.88 5.44
CA LEU A 30 -7.31 9.31 6.81
C LEU A 30 -7.61 8.24 7.87
N PRO A 31 -8.76 7.53 7.85
CA PRO A 31 -9.03 6.44 8.78
C PRO A 31 -8.02 5.30 8.67
N VAL A 32 -7.52 5.00 7.46
CA VAL A 32 -6.47 3.99 7.25
C VAL A 32 -5.18 4.44 7.91
N LEU A 33 -4.73 5.67 7.64
CA LEU A 33 -3.54 6.24 8.27
C LEU A 33 -3.65 6.23 9.80
N GLN A 34 -4.79 6.66 10.35
CA GLN A 34 -5.03 6.65 11.79
C GLN A 34 -4.89 5.23 12.37
N ARG A 35 -5.52 4.22 11.76
CA ARG A 35 -5.41 2.82 12.21
C ARG A 35 -3.96 2.34 12.18
N MET A 36 -3.23 2.64 11.12
CA MET A 36 -1.84 2.19 10.95
C MET A 36 -0.89 2.88 11.91
N ILE A 37 -1.05 4.18 12.20
CA ILE A 37 -0.20 4.90 13.16
C ILE A 37 -0.28 4.29 14.57
N HIS A 38 -1.44 3.75 14.96
CA HIS A 38 -1.61 3.13 16.27
C HIS A 38 -1.10 1.69 16.36
N ARG A 39 -0.89 1.01 15.23
CA ARG A 39 -0.66 -0.44 15.19
C ARG A 39 0.66 -0.86 14.57
N ALA A 40 1.19 -0.07 13.64
CA ALA A 40 2.44 -0.36 12.96
C ALA A 40 3.63 0.30 13.64
N ARG A 41 4.83 -0.26 13.45
CA ARG A 41 6.08 0.35 13.93
C ARG A 41 6.22 1.78 13.43
N LYS A 42 5.90 1.98 12.14
CA LYS A 42 6.01 3.30 11.53
C LYS A 42 5.18 3.43 10.25
N CYS A 43 4.56 4.58 10.07
CA CYS A 43 3.96 4.98 8.80
C CYS A 43 4.89 5.84 7.94
N ARG A 44 4.74 5.75 6.61
CA ARG A 44 5.39 6.60 5.60
C ARG A 44 4.34 7.21 4.68
N LEU A 45 4.61 8.41 4.21
CA LEU A 45 3.88 9.09 3.15
C LEU A 45 4.92 9.63 2.17
N LEU A 46 5.27 8.85 1.14
CA LEU A 46 6.36 9.18 0.22
C LEU A 46 5.94 10.07 -0.95
N GLY A 47 4.65 10.01 -1.32
CA GLY A 47 4.12 10.77 -2.45
C GLY A 47 4.43 10.15 -3.83
N SER A 48 4.82 8.88 -3.89
CA SER A 48 5.03 8.16 -5.16
C SER A 48 4.63 6.69 -5.03
N ALA A 49 3.45 6.34 -5.55
CA ALA A 49 2.91 4.98 -5.51
C ALA A 49 3.85 3.94 -6.14
N ALA A 50 4.44 4.26 -7.29
CA ALA A 50 5.38 3.38 -7.97
C ALA A 50 6.63 3.08 -7.11
N LEU A 51 7.17 4.10 -6.42
CA LEU A 51 8.31 3.92 -5.52
C LEU A 51 7.92 3.17 -4.24
N ASP A 52 6.73 3.44 -3.70
CA ASP A 52 6.18 2.74 -2.55
C ASP A 52 6.09 1.23 -2.82
N MET A 53 5.51 0.84 -3.97
CA MET A 53 5.42 -0.57 -4.37
C MET A 53 6.79 -1.20 -4.65
N ALA A 54 7.71 -0.46 -5.28
CA ALA A 54 9.09 -0.96 -5.44
C ALA A 54 9.78 -1.20 -4.09
N TYR A 55 9.50 -0.37 -3.08
CA TYR A 55 10.02 -0.55 -1.73
C TYR A 55 9.37 -1.72 -0.98
N VAL A 56 8.09 -2.01 -1.25
CA VAL A 56 7.45 -3.26 -0.80
C VAL A 56 8.14 -4.46 -1.45
N ALA A 57 8.31 -4.43 -2.78
CA ALA A 57 8.91 -5.53 -3.54
C ALA A 57 10.35 -5.88 -3.10
N CYS A 58 11.13 -4.90 -2.63
CA CYS A 58 12.48 -5.14 -2.10
C CYS A 58 12.56 -5.17 -0.55
N GLY A 59 11.43 -5.33 0.15
CA GLY A 59 11.38 -5.53 1.59
C GLY A 59 11.78 -4.32 2.45
N ARG A 60 11.90 -3.13 1.86
CA ARG A 60 12.14 -1.88 2.61
C ARG A 60 10.90 -1.45 3.37
N PHE A 61 9.74 -1.66 2.76
CA PHE A 61 8.43 -1.57 3.40
C PHE A 61 7.73 -2.92 3.38
N ASP A 62 6.74 -3.05 4.25
CA ASP A 62 6.00 -4.29 4.37
C ASP A 62 4.62 -4.20 3.70
N ALA A 63 4.07 -2.99 3.56
CA ALA A 63 2.88 -2.75 2.74
C ALA A 63 2.77 -1.30 2.26
N TYR A 64 2.00 -1.11 1.17
CA TYR A 64 1.54 0.15 0.63
C TYR A 64 0.02 0.12 0.46
N ILE A 65 -0.67 1.17 0.93
CA ILE A 65 -2.13 1.26 0.95
C ILE A 65 -2.57 2.63 0.43
N GLU A 66 -3.46 2.68 -0.56
CA GLU A 66 -4.00 3.95 -1.07
C GLU A 66 -5.45 3.84 -1.54
N GLN A 67 -6.17 4.96 -1.43
CA GLN A 67 -7.55 5.14 -1.85
C GLN A 67 -7.62 6.16 -2.99
N GLY A 68 -7.91 5.71 -4.22
CA GLY A 68 -8.10 6.60 -5.38
C GLY A 68 -6.90 6.73 -6.32
N ILE A 69 -6.17 5.64 -6.55
CA ILE A 69 -5.00 5.61 -7.42
C ILE A 69 -5.37 5.29 -8.88
N SER A 70 -4.61 5.78 -9.86
CA SER A 70 -4.80 5.37 -11.26
C SER A 70 -4.01 4.11 -11.59
N LEU A 71 -4.51 3.31 -12.54
CA LEU A 71 -3.85 2.04 -12.93
C LEU A 71 -2.39 2.24 -13.39
N TRP A 72 -2.09 3.32 -14.11
CA TRP A 72 -0.73 3.58 -14.59
C TRP A 72 0.28 3.88 -13.46
N ASP A 73 -0.18 4.34 -12.30
CA ASP A 73 0.70 4.63 -11.16
C ASP A 73 1.20 3.34 -10.49
N ILE A 74 0.46 2.24 -10.66
CA ILE A 74 0.64 0.97 -9.92
C ILE A 74 0.95 -0.24 -10.81
N ALA A 75 0.69 -0.18 -12.12
CA ALA A 75 0.80 -1.35 -13.00
C ALA A 75 2.20 -1.98 -12.99
N ALA A 76 3.25 -1.17 -13.03
CA ALA A 76 4.62 -1.66 -12.94
C ALA A 76 4.94 -2.20 -11.53
N GLY A 77 4.51 -1.48 -10.49
CA GLY A 77 4.71 -1.88 -9.10
C GLY A 77 4.01 -3.20 -8.76
N TRP A 78 2.85 -3.46 -9.35
CA TRP A 78 2.10 -4.70 -9.16
C TRP A 78 2.95 -5.89 -9.58
N LEU A 79 3.46 -5.88 -10.81
CA LEU A 79 4.32 -6.95 -11.30
C LEU A 79 5.56 -7.15 -10.42
N LEU A 80 6.17 -6.05 -9.94
CA LEU A 80 7.31 -6.13 -9.03
C LEU A 80 6.95 -6.84 -7.71
N VAL A 81 5.85 -6.47 -7.08
CA VAL A 81 5.44 -7.04 -5.78
C VAL A 81 5.11 -8.52 -5.90
N GLU A 82 4.34 -8.93 -6.92
CA GLU A 82 4.01 -10.35 -7.11
C GLU A 82 5.24 -11.18 -7.48
N THR A 83 6.13 -10.66 -8.33
CA THR A 83 7.39 -11.35 -8.68
C THR A 83 8.29 -11.53 -7.46
N ALA A 84 8.23 -10.60 -6.50
CA ALA A 84 8.97 -10.65 -5.24
C ALA A 84 8.36 -11.58 -4.18
N GLY A 85 7.24 -12.25 -4.48
CA GLY A 85 6.51 -13.12 -3.56
C GLY A 85 5.48 -12.42 -2.67
N GLY A 86 5.19 -11.15 -2.93
CA GLY A 86 4.14 -10.39 -2.24
C GLY A 86 2.76 -10.55 -2.89
N THR A 87 1.80 -9.81 -2.36
CA THR A 87 0.40 -9.83 -2.83
C THR A 87 -0.09 -8.42 -3.13
N VAL A 88 -0.91 -8.27 -4.16
CA VAL A 88 -1.61 -7.02 -4.49
C VAL A 88 -3.11 -7.27 -4.57
N ASP A 89 -3.87 -6.56 -3.73
CA ASP A 89 -5.33 -6.48 -3.82
C ASP A 89 -5.70 -5.14 -4.45
N LEU A 90 -6.33 -5.19 -5.63
CA LEU A 90 -6.72 -4.03 -6.41
C LEU A 90 -8.23 -4.06 -6.68
N ARG A 91 -8.94 -3.03 -6.25
CA ARG A 91 -10.40 -2.95 -6.40
C ARG A 91 -10.82 -1.64 -7.07
N PRO A 92 -11.65 -1.67 -8.13
CA PRO A 92 -12.23 -0.45 -8.69
C PRO A 92 -13.04 0.30 -7.65
N ARG A 93 -12.99 1.63 -7.69
CA ARG A 93 -13.86 2.48 -6.86
C ARG A 93 -15.17 2.77 -7.59
N GLU A 94 -16.28 2.60 -6.89
CA GLU A 94 -17.62 2.87 -7.43
C GLU A 94 -17.92 4.38 -7.51
N ASP A 95 -17.32 5.17 -6.61
CA ASP A 95 -17.52 6.62 -6.50
C ASP A 95 -16.56 7.44 -7.38
N MET A 96 -15.61 6.79 -8.06
CA MET A 96 -14.59 7.45 -8.87
C MET A 96 -14.22 6.61 -10.10
N LYS A 97 -14.61 7.08 -11.29
CA LYS A 97 -14.28 6.43 -12.56
C LYS A 97 -12.77 6.30 -12.75
N ASP A 98 -12.33 5.13 -13.25
CA ASP A 98 -10.94 4.80 -13.58
C ASP A 98 -9.96 4.94 -12.40
N LYS A 99 -10.48 4.85 -11.17
CA LYS A 99 -9.73 4.88 -9.92
C LYS A 99 -9.90 3.61 -9.13
N TYR A 100 -8.89 3.29 -8.33
CA TYR A 100 -8.81 2.05 -7.58
C TYR A 100 -8.44 2.29 -6.12
N SER A 101 -8.86 1.39 -5.24
CA SER A 101 -8.23 1.17 -3.95
C SER A 101 -7.21 0.04 -4.09
N ILE A 102 -6.04 0.20 -3.47
CA ILE A 102 -4.97 -0.78 -3.54
C ILE A 102 -4.43 -1.12 -2.15
N VAL A 103 -4.09 -2.40 -1.97
CA VAL A 103 -3.24 -2.91 -0.89
C VAL A 103 -2.15 -3.77 -1.52
N ALA A 104 -0.91 -3.30 -1.48
CA ALA A 104 0.26 -4.11 -1.81
C ALA A 104 0.95 -4.51 -0.50
N SER A 105 1.27 -5.79 -0.32
CA SER A 105 1.78 -6.33 0.95
C SER A 105 2.83 -7.41 0.71
N ASN A 106 3.68 -7.65 1.71
CA ASN A 106 4.53 -8.83 1.78
C ASN A 106 3.75 -10.16 1.91
N GLY A 107 2.43 -10.09 2.11
CA GLY A 107 1.55 -11.25 2.19
C GLY A 107 1.53 -11.98 3.53
N LEU A 108 2.35 -11.55 4.50
CA LEU A 108 2.47 -12.18 5.82
C LEU A 108 1.73 -11.40 6.92
N ILE A 109 1.59 -10.08 6.75
CA ILE A 109 1.00 -9.21 7.77
C ILE A 109 -0.51 -9.18 7.64
N ASP A 110 -1.21 -9.44 8.76
CA ASP A 110 -2.62 -9.07 8.92
C ASP A 110 -2.74 -7.56 9.19
N LEU A 111 -3.11 -6.81 8.15
CA LEU A 111 -3.26 -5.37 8.20
C LEU A 111 -4.51 -4.90 8.98
N LYS A 112 -5.45 -5.81 9.30
CA LYS A 112 -6.68 -5.49 10.06
C LYS A 112 -7.43 -4.27 9.51
N LEU A 113 -7.56 -4.21 8.17
CA LEU A 113 -8.09 -3.07 7.42
C LEU A 113 -9.61 -2.91 7.51
#